data_AF-A0A917AME7-F1
#
_entry.id   AF-A0A917AME7-F1
#
_cell.length_a   1.000
_cell.length_b   1.000
_cell.length_c   1.000
_cell.angle_alpha   90.00
_cell.angle_beta   90.00
_cell.angle_gamma   90.00
#
_symmetry.space_group_name_H-M   'P 1'
#
loop_
_entity.id
_entity.type
_entity.pdbx_description
1 polymer ?
#
loop_
_entity_poly.entity_id
_entity_poly.type
_entity_poly.pdbx_seq_one_letter_code
_entity_poly.pdbx_strand_id
1 'polypeptide(L)'
;MALTLVIPVARPVVTAFGSPEIFMLILLGIFLTALLSQGNMLKGLLIASFGLALGMIGMSPVSAEYRYTFGSEYLMEGIGLVAVALGIYGVAEIIDLVAQRAAVADKKDMALGGGWSKGARDVFRYKGDVLRGSAVGIGSGILPGVGATAGAWLAYGQARAIGSRKQDARFGKGDPRGVIAPSAASNGIESGALIPTLLFGVPGAAPFALLLGVLLIFGIQPGPDLIEQDLDLVYFIVWSFAIAAVVGAVLAFFMARPLAKLSFVRFPVLAAALVPLLFMSGFQEPLNLNVFYVMLALGVVGWICKITNIPRAPFLIAYVLAVPLERYYFITVSAFEPGEWMTRPFVVVVALLLVGVTGYQIWKRSRRSASASENQASATAPDGTAPHGSELEPVPEKEGEAEAEPESSPTPPSFVHLLVSGGMLLFFIAGLLLAAGFSDTGRLFPFIVGGLGVALSLCALVKDIRETRSSGGLGRVGAAFRDQLKVVGISLAWILGFIWLVLLVGMFVGTGIFSLVFLLVVARMKPLPAVIYTAVIVAALWALTEFAELMAPVGWFL
;
A
#
# COMPACT_ATOMS: atom_id res chain seq x y z
N MET A 1 -11.86 -9.99 -19.83
CA MET A 1 -11.52 -11.04 -20.82
C MET A 1 -10.55 -12.06 -20.24
N ALA A 2 -9.30 -11.72 -19.90
CA ALA A 2 -8.37 -12.67 -19.28
C ALA A 2 -8.95 -13.31 -18.00
N LEU A 3 -9.54 -12.48 -17.12
CA LEU A 3 -10.20 -12.93 -15.89
C LEU A 3 -11.30 -13.98 -16.16
N THR A 4 -12.19 -13.70 -17.13
CA THR A 4 -13.26 -14.62 -17.58
C THR A 4 -12.72 -15.95 -18.11
N LEU A 5 -11.58 -15.93 -18.80
CA LEU A 5 -10.93 -17.13 -19.36
C LEU A 5 -10.17 -17.94 -18.30
N VAL A 6 -9.68 -17.27 -17.25
CA VAL A 6 -8.98 -17.94 -16.14
C VAL A 6 -9.95 -18.70 -15.24
N ILE A 7 -11.17 -18.20 -15.03
CA ILE A 7 -12.19 -18.85 -14.16
C ILE A 7 -12.43 -20.34 -14.49
N PRO A 8 -12.71 -20.78 -15.73
CA PRO A 8 -12.97 -22.20 -16.00
C PRO A 8 -11.73 -23.08 -15.80
N VAL A 9 -10.52 -22.52 -15.97
CA VAL A 9 -9.26 -23.24 -15.74
C VAL A 9 -8.92 -23.30 -14.26
N ALA A 10 -9.18 -22.22 -13.52
CA ALA A 10 -8.84 -22.10 -12.13
C ALA A 10 -9.87 -22.76 -11.20
N ARG A 11 -11.14 -22.83 -11.59
CA ARG A 11 -12.21 -23.48 -10.82
C ARG A 11 -11.82 -24.86 -10.28
N PRO A 12 -11.43 -25.86 -11.11
CA PRO A 12 -11.10 -27.20 -10.60
C PRO A 12 -9.88 -27.20 -9.65
N VAL A 13 -8.98 -26.23 -9.79
CA VAL A 13 -7.81 -26.09 -8.89
C VAL A 13 -8.25 -25.49 -7.55
N VAL A 14 -9.07 -24.44 -7.60
CA VAL A 14 -9.57 -23.71 -6.43
C VAL A 14 -10.50 -24.60 -5.60
N THR A 15 -11.40 -25.34 -6.22
CA THR A 15 -12.33 -26.26 -5.53
C THR A 15 -11.63 -27.48 -4.92
N ALA A 16 -10.37 -27.75 -5.32
CA ALA A 16 -9.56 -28.80 -4.71
C ALA A 16 -8.83 -28.33 -3.44
N PHE A 17 -8.86 -27.04 -3.12
CA PHE A 17 -8.17 -26.47 -1.97
C PHE A 17 -9.00 -26.66 -0.69
N GLY A 18 -8.35 -27.20 0.34
CA GLY A 18 -8.89 -27.22 1.69
C GLY A 18 -8.32 -26.09 2.54
N SER A 19 -8.64 -26.10 3.83
CA SER A 19 -8.09 -25.14 4.79
C SER A 19 -6.55 -25.05 4.81
N PRO A 20 -5.76 -26.14 4.63
CA PRO A 20 -4.30 -26.04 4.66
C PRO A 20 -3.74 -25.24 3.48
N GLU A 21 -4.30 -25.42 2.28
CA GLU A 21 -3.86 -24.68 1.10
C GLU A 21 -4.20 -23.19 1.21
N ILE A 22 -5.40 -22.85 1.69
CA ILE A 22 -5.81 -21.46 1.90
C ILE A 22 -4.94 -20.79 2.96
N PHE A 23 -4.65 -21.48 4.08
CA PHE A 23 -3.72 -20.99 5.10
C PHE A 23 -2.34 -20.65 4.50
N MET A 24 -1.77 -21.56 3.72
CA MET A 24 -0.46 -21.35 3.09
C MET A 24 -0.50 -20.25 2.02
N LEU A 25 -1.60 -20.08 1.29
CA LEU A 25 -1.78 -18.99 0.32
C LEU A 25 -1.82 -17.62 0.98
N ILE A 26 -2.51 -17.51 2.11
CA ILE A 26 -2.56 -16.28 2.90
C ILE A 26 -1.16 -15.94 3.41
N LEU A 27 -0.42 -16.91 3.95
CA LEU A 27 0.98 -16.73 4.34
C LEU A 27 1.86 -16.31 3.16
N LEU A 28 1.69 -16.94 2.00
CA LEU A 28 2.40 -16.58 0.78
C LEU A 28 2.11 -15.15 0.35
N GLY A 29 0.85 -14.71 0.39
CA GLY A 29 0.45 -13.35 0.02
C GLY A 29 1.09 -12.30 0.93
N ILE A 30 1.05 -12.50 2.24
CA ILE A 30 1.69 -11.61 3.22
C ILE A 30 3.22 -11.59 3.00
N PHE A 31 3.82 -12.76 2.80
CA PHE A 31 5.26 -12.88 2.63
C PHE A 31 5.76 -12.25 1.32
N LEU A 32 5.10 -12.54 0.19
CA LEU A 32 5.46 -11.97 -1.11
C LEU A 32 5.29 -10.45 -1.11
N THR A 33 4.21 -9.93 -0.53
CA THR A 33 4.00 -8.48 -0.48
C THR A 33 5.08 -7.78 0.37
N ALA A 34 5.42 -8.35 1.52
CA ALA A 34 6.52 -7.87 2.35
C ALA A 34 7.87 -7.89 1.62
N LEU A 35 8.12 -8.94 0.83
CA LEU A 35 9.40 -9.13 0.17
C LEU A 35 9.59 -8.25 -1.07
N LEU A 36 8.55 -8.15 -1.90
CA LEU A 36 8.62 -7.47 -3.19
C LEU A 36 8.56 -5.94 -3.05
N SER A 37 8.20 -5.44 -1.87
CA SER A 37 8.05 -4.02 -1.66
C SER A 37 9.37 -3.32 -1.30
N GLN A 38 9.76 -2.35 -2.16
CA GLN A 38 10.73 -1.27 -1.87
C GLN A 38 12.16 -1.72 -1.45
N GLY A 39 12.61 -2.91 -1.87
CA GLY A 39 14.03 -3.32 -1.75
C GLY A 39 14.54 -3.68 -0.34
N ASN A 40 13.74 -3.50 0.72
CA ASN A 40 14.11 -3.89 2.08
C ASN A 40 13.09 -4.86 2.71
N MET A 41 13.31 -6.15 2.43
CA MET A 41 12.56 -7.29 2.99
C MET A 41 12.29 -7.18 4.50
N LEU A 42 13.27 -6.71 5.28
CA LEU A 42 13.14 -6.65 6.73
C LEU A 42 12.11 -5.61 7.16
N LYS A 43 12.13 -4.42 6.53
CA LYS A 43 11.14 -3.37 6.76
C LYS A 43 9.75 -3.81 6.31
N GLY A 44 9.66 -4.47 5.16
CA GLY A 44 8.40 -5.01 4.63
C GLY A 44 7.78 -6.08 5.51
N LEU A 45 8.59 -7.01 6.05
CA LEU A 45 8.08 -8.06 6.94
C LEU A 45 7.74 -7.51 8.32
N LEU A 46 8.52 -6.56 8.84
CA LEU A 46 8.24 -5.90 10.11
C LEU A 46 6.89 -5.17 10.08
N ILE A 47 6.61 -4.39 9.03
CA ILE A 47 5.35 -3.66 8.92
C ILE A 47 4.17 -4.58 8.59
N ALA A 48 4.40 -5.71 7.92
CA ALA A 48 3.39 -6.76 7.76
C ALA A 48 3.02 -7.38 9.11
N SER A 49 4.01 -7.73 9.95
CA SER A 49 3.76 -8.20 11.32
C SER A 49 3.03 -7.16 12.17
N PHE A 50 3.30 -5.87 11.96
CA PHE A 50 2.58 -4.78 12.62
C PHE A 50 1.11 -4.72 12.16
N GLY A 51 0.85 -4.93 10.87
CA GLY A 51 -0.50 -5.07 10.32
C GLY A 51 -1.26 -6.26 10.91
N LEU A 52 -0.61 -7.42 11.01
CA LEU A 52 -1.17 -8.60 11.69
C LEU A 52 -1.51 -8.29 13.16
N ALA A 53 -0.61 -7.59 13.87
CA ALA A 53 -0.81 -7.22 15.26
C ALA A 53 -2.07 -6.35 15.47
N LEU A 54 -2.28 -5.36 14.59
CA LEU A 54 -3.47 -4.52 14.68
C LEU A 54 -4.75 -5.23 14.22
N GLY A 55 -4.65 -6.18 13.29
CA GLY A 55 -5.79 -6.99 12.84
C GLY A 55 -6.29 -8.01 13.88
N MET A 56 -5.52 -8.26 14.93
CA MET A 56 -5.93 -9.11 16.07
C MET A 56 -6.67 -8.33 17.17
N ILE A 57 -6.78 -7.01 17.08
CA ILE A 57 -7.53 -6.20 18.04
C ILE A 57 -9.02 -6.48 17.84
N GLY A 58 -9.73 -6.80 18.93
CA GLY A 58 -11.16 -7.10 18.92
C GLY A 58 -11.47 -8.55 19.30
N MET A 59 -12.63 -9.03 18.88
CA MET A 59 -13.08 -10.39 19.12
C MET A 59 -12.22 -11.41 18.35
N SER A 60 -11.76 -12.45 19.02
CA SER A 60 -11.04 -13.55 18.36
C SER A 60 -11.96 -14.32 17.40
N PRO A 61 -11.47 -14.75 16.21
CA PRO A 61 -12.24 -15.59 15.30
C PRO A 61 -12.35 -17.04 15.76
N VAL A 62 -11.64 -17.43 16.82
CA VAL A 62 -11.54 -18.83 17.30
C VAL A 62 -11.97 -18.98 18.75
N SER A 63 -11.81 -17.94 19.57
CA SER A 63 -12.36 -17.88 20.92
C SER A 63 -13.39 -16.75 21.03
N ALA A 64 -14.37 -16.87 21.92
CA ALA A 64 -15.29 -15.77 22.23
C ALA A 64 -14.65 -14.69 23.15
N GLU A 65 -13.32 -14.54 23.10
CA GLU A 65 -12.54 -13.65 23.95
C GLU A 65 -12.19 -12.36 23.18
N TYR A 66 -12.24 -11.24 23.88
CA TYR A 66 -11.84 -9.93 23.36
C TYR A 66 -10.35 -9.67 23.64
N ARG A 67 -9.59 -9.38 22.59
CA ARG A 67 -8.15 -9.11 22.66
C ARG A 67 -7.87 -7.63 22.44
N TYR A 68 -7.00 -7.07 23.29
CA TYR A 68 -6.45 -5.72 23.12
C TYR A 68 -7.50 -4.59 23.05
N THR A 69 -8.67 -4.79 23.68
CA THR A 69 -9.75 -3.79 23.67
C THR A 69 -9.57 -2.70 24.72
N PHE A 70 -8.74 -2.96 25.74
CA PHE A 70 -8.47 -2.02 26.85
C PHE A 70 -9.74 -1.49 27.54
N GLY A 71 -10.84 -2.25 27.52
CA GLY A 71 -12.15 -1.83 28.05
C GLY A 71 -12.92 -0.84 27.16
N SER A 72 -12.45 -0.55 25.94
CA SER A 72 -13.14 0.29 24.97
C SER A 72 -14.15 -0.51 24.15
N GLU A 73 -15.41 -0.09 24.16
CA GLU A 73 -16.47 -0.68 23.32
C GLU A 73 -16.13 -0.57 21.82
N TYR A 74 -15.54 0.55 21.39
CA TYR A 74 -15.12 0.76 20.00
C TYR A 74 -14.12 -0.30 19.52
N LEU A 75 -13.23 -0.77 20.40
CA LEU A 75 -12.22 -1.76 20.02
C LEU A 75 -12.73 -3.20 20.07
N MET A 76 -13.94 -3.46 20.58
CA MET A 76 -14.50 -4.81 20.66
C MET A 76 -14.74 -5.43 19.28
N GLU A 77 -15.17 -4.62 18.33
CA GLU A 77 -15.36 -4.99 16.92
C GLU A 77 -14.04 -4.93 16.11
N GLY A 78 -12.96 -4.50 16.77
CA GLY A 78 -11.68 -4.22 16.14
C GLY A 78 -11.62 -2.81 15.54
N ILE A 79 -10.52 -2.51 14.87
CA ILE A 79 -10.42 -1.26 14.09
C ILE A 79 -11.14 -1.52 12.77
N GLY A 80 -11.90 -0.56 12.24
CA GLY A 80 -12.53 -0.71 10.92
C GLY A 80 -11.52 -0.66 9.77
N LEU A 81 -11.72 -1.49 8.73
CA LEU A 81 -10.79 -1.55 7.59
C LEU A 81 -10.72 -0.23 6.83
N VAL A 82 -11.86 0.46 6.71
CA VAL A 82 -11.91 1.76 6.04
C VAL A 82 -11.07 2.76 6.81
N ALA A 83 -11.19 2.79 8.13
CA ALA A 83 -10.39 3.65 9.00
C ALA A 83 -8.89 3.37 8.87
N VAL A 84 -8.49 2.09 8.80
CA VAL A 84 -7.09 1.70 8.63
C VAL A 84 -6.52 2.20 7.31
N ALA A 85 -7.23 1.97 6.21
CA ALA A 85 -6.78 2.39 4.89
C ALA A 85 -6.74 3.91 4.75
N LEU A 86 -7.81 4.61 5.16
CA LEU A 86 -7.88 6.07 5.09
C LEU A 86 -6.86 6.72 6.02
N GLY A 87 -6.55 6.14 7.18
CA GLY A 87 -5.49 6.61 8.06
C GLY A 87 -4.11 6.48 7.41
N ILE A 88 -3.66 5.25 7.13
CA ILE A 88 -2.27 5.00 6.70
C ILE A 88 -1.94 5.53 5.29
N TYR A 89 -2.95 5.65 4.41
CA TYR A 89 -2.78 6.24 3.07
C TYR A 89 -3.29 7.68 3.00
N GLY A 90 -4.56 7.92 3.31
CA GLY A 90 -5.22 9.21 3.09
C GLY A 90 -4.70 10.31 4.01
N VAL A 91 -4.82 10.11 5.32
CA VAL A 91 -4.38 11.09 6.33
C VAL A 91 -2.87 11.32 6.25
N ALA A 92 -2.10 10.24 6.09
CA ALA A 92 -0.65 10.31 5.88
C ALA A 92 -0.26 11.20 4.68
N GLU A 93 -1.00 11.09 3.56
CA GLU A 93 -0.72 11.86 2.36
C GLU A 93 -1.11 13.33 2.53
N ILE A 94 -2.21 13.62 3.25
CA ILE A 94 -2.58 15.00 3.60
C ILE A 94 -1.51 15.64 4.47
N ILE A 95 -1.01 14.94 5.50
CA ILE A 95 0.04 15.43 6.38
C ILE A 95 1.28 15.84 5.57
N ASP A 96 1.67 15.03 4.58
CA ASP A 96 2.86 15.28 3.77
C ASP A 96 2.65 16.35 2.67
N LEU A 97 1.52 16.33 1.97
CA LEU A 97 1.28 17.25 0.86
C LEU A 97 0.88 18.66 1.33
N VAL A 98 0.27 18.81 2.51
CA VAL A 98 0.17 20.12 3.17
C VAL A 98 1.56 20.66 3.51
N ALA A 99 2.54 19.77 3.77
CA ALA A 99 3.92 20.16 4.05
C ALA A 99 4.63 20.81 2.87
N GLN A 100 4.33 20.37 1.65
CA GLN A 100 5.03 20.83 0.45
C GLN A 100 4.54 22.22 -0.04
N ARG A 101 3.34 22.69 0.35
CA ARG A 101 2.72 24.00 0.03
C ARG A 101 2.73 24.44 -1.45
N ALA A 102 3.17 23.59 -2.36
CA ALA A 102 3.36 23.83 -3.78
C ALA A 102 2.28 23.11 -4.62
N ALA A 103 2.16 23.53 -5.88
CA ALA A 103 1.44 22.73 -6.87
C ALA A 103 2.29 21.53 -7.27
N VAL A 104 1.66 20.42 -7.65
CA VAL A 104 2.37 19.20 -8.08
C VAL A 104 3.09 19.41 -9.40
N ALA A 105 2.59 20.32 -10.24
CA ALA A 105 3.21 20.71 -11.50
C ALA A 105 3.53 22.21 -11.56
N ASP A 106 4.72 22.54 -12.05
CA ASP A 106 5.10 23.91 -12.35
C ASP A 106 4.37 24.42 -13.58
N LYS A 107 3.97 25.70 -13.58
CA LYS A 107 3.32 26.40 -14.71
C LYS A 107 4.28 26.65 -15.89
N LYS A 108 5.17 25.71 -16.23
CA LYS A 108 5.88 25.78 -17.51
C LYS A 108 4.91 25.44 -18.63
N ASP A 109 4.91 26.26 -19.67
CA ASP A 109 3.99 26.27 -20.82
C ASP A 109 3.84 24.90 -21.52
N MET A 110 3.07 24.00 -20.93
CA MET A 110 2.60 22.80 -21.60
C MET A 110 1.29 23.13 -22.31
N ALA A 111 1.29 23.08 -23.64
CA ALA A 111 0.07 23.17 -24.44
C ALA A 111 -0.82 21.94 -24.14
N LEU A 112 -1.71 22.09 -23.16
CA LEU A 112 -2.66 21.05 -22.78
C LEU A 112 -3.69 20.85 -23.89
N GLY A 113 -3.84 19.61 -24.34
CA GLY A 113 -4.99 19.20 -25.16
C GLY A 113 -4.75 19.01 -26.65
N GLY A 114 -3.50 18.92 -27.12
CA GLY A 114 -3.14 18.49 -28.49
C GLY A 114 -2.82 17.00 -28.59
N GLY A 115 -2.91 16.41 -29.80
CA GLY A 115 -2.39 15.06 -30.09
C GLY A 115 -3.30 13.87 -29.77
N TRP A 116 -4.54 14.09 -29.34
CA TRP A 116 -5.50 13.04 -28.96
C TRP A 116 -5.80 12.02 -30.06
N SER A 117 -6.10 12.49 -31.27
CA SER A 117 -6.36 11.63 -32.43
C SER A 117 -5.14 10.79 -32.81
N LYS A 118 -3.94 11.34 -32.61
CA LYS A 118 -2.67 10.65 -32.82
C LYS A 118 -2.46 9.57 -31.75
N GLY A 119 -2.67 9.91 -30.47
CA GLY A 119 -2.57 8.95 -29.37
C GLY A 119 -3.54 7.77 -29.53
N ALA A 120 -4.80 8.05 -29.88
CA ALA A 120 -5.78 6.99 -30.17
C ALA A 120 -5.33 6.10 -31.33
N ARG A 121 -4.82 6.69 -32.42
CA ARG A 121 -4.30 5.93 -33.56
C ARG A 121 -3.07 5.11 -33.20
N ASP A 122 -2.19 5.62 -32.34
CA ASP A 122 -0.98 4.93 -31.91
C ASP A 122 -1.32 3.66 -31.11
N VAL A 123 -2.39 3.66 -30.30
CA VAL A 123 -2.88 2.44 -29.60
C VAL A 123 -3.26 1.35 -30.61
N PHE A 124 -3.98 1.71 -31.69
CA PHE A 124 -4.34 0.75 -32.75
C PHE A 124 -3.16 0.40 -33.67
N ARG A 125 -2.12 1.22 -33.74
CA ARG A 125 -0.90 0.93 -34.49
C ARG A 125 0.02 -0.04 -33.74
N TYR A 126 0.10 0.09 -32.42
CA TYR A 126 0.97 -0.69 -31.54
C TYR A 126 0.20 -1.72 -30.69
N LYS A 127 -0.79 -2.40 -31.27
CA LYS A 127 -1.61 -3.41 -30.57
C LYS A 127 -0.78 -4.53 -29.94
N GLY A 128 0.36 -4.89 -30.55
CA GLY A 128 1.28 -5.88 -30.00
C GLY A 128 1.89 -5.44 -28.66
N ASP A 129 2.24 -4.17 -28.53
CA ASP A 129 2.77 -3.60 -27.27
C ASP A 129 1.65 -3.46 -26.23
N VAL A 130 0.41 -3.16 -26.65
CA VAL A 130 -0.78 -3.21 -25.77
C VAL A 130 -0.97 -4.61 -25.20
N LEU A 131 -1.06 -5.65 -26.06
CA LEU A 131 -1.31 -7.02 -25.61
C LEU A 131 -0.19 -7.56 -24.72
N ARG A 132 1.07 -7.30 -25.07
CA ARG A 132 2.23 -7.71 -24.26
C ARG A 132 2.28 -6.98 -22.93
N GLY A 133 2.06 -5.67 -22.95
CA GLY A 133 1.97 -4.85 -21.74
C GLY A 133 0.88 -5.36 -20.82
N SER A 134 -0.33 -5.58 -21.34
CA SER A 134 -1.43 -6.17 -20.55
C SER A 134 -1.12 -7.58 -20.04
N ALA A 135 -0.47 -8.44 -20.82
CA ALA A 135 -0.09 -9.79 -20.39
C ALA A 135 0.94 -9.75 -19.25
N VAL A 136 1.98 -8.91 -19.36
CA VAL A 136 2.92 -8.65 -18.26
C VAL A 136 2.19 -8.10 -17.06
N GLY A 137 1.27 -7.16 -17.28
CA GLY A 137 0.46 -6.58 -16.22
C GLY A 137 -0.36 -7.64 -15.47
N ILE A 138 -1.09 -8.49 -16.18
CA ILE A 138 -1.87 -9.59 -15.59
C ILE A 138 -0.96 -10.53 -14.79
N GLY A 139 0.18 -10.94 -15.37
CA GLY A 139 1.15 -11.79 -14.70
C GLY A 139 1.72 -11.16 -13.42
N SER A 140 2.04 -9.87 -13.46
CA SER A 140 2.46 -9.11 -12.28
C SER A 140 1.34 -8.93 -11.26
N GLY A 141 0.09 -8.79 -11.69
CA GLY A 141 -1.07 -8.63 -10.80
C GLY A 141 -1.44 -9.90 -10.04
N ILE A 142 -1.23 -11.08 -10.64
CA ILE A 142 -1.45 -12.38 -9.97
C ILE A 142 -0.54 -12.54 -8.75
N LEU A 143 0.66 -11.96 -8.80
CA LEU A 143 1.63 -12.04 -7.73
C LEU A 143 1.34 -10.96 -6.66
N PRO A 144 0.95 -11.35 -5.43
CA PRO A 144 0.63 -10.39 -4.39
C PRO A 144 1.82 -9.45 -4.12
N GLY A 145 1.56 -8.15 -4.21
CA GLY A 145 2.51 -7.11 -3.82
C GLY A 145 3.67 -6.82 -4.77
N VAL A 146 3.65 -7.32 -6.02
CA VAL A 146 4.52 -6.80 -7.09
C VAL A 146 4.26 -5.30 -7.34
N GLY A 147 3.06 -4.81 -7.05
CA GLY A 147 2.71 -3.40 -7.18
C GLY A 147 2.59 -2.92 -8.63
N ALA A 148 1.81 -1.84 -8.85
CA ALA A 148 1.55 -1.31 -10.18
C ALA A 148 2.82 -0.79 -10.88
N THR A 149 3.74 -0.19 -10.09
CA THR A 149 4.95 0.44 -10.60
C THR A 149 5.97 -0.56 -11.14
N ALA A 150 6.26 -1.63 -10.40
CA ALA A 150 7.20 -2.65 -10.85
C ALA A 150 6.70 -3.35 -12.12
N GLY A 151 5.40 -3.68 -12.20
CA GLY A 151 4.81 -4.25 -13.41
C GLY A 151 4.85 -3.30 -14.61
N ALA A 152 4.61 -2.01 -14.41
CA ALA A 152 4.75 -0.99 -15.45
C ALA A 152 6.19 -0.86 -15.96
N TRP A 153 7.19 -0.91 -15.07
CA TRP A 153 8.60 -0.90 -15.44
C TRP A 153 9.04 -2.18 -16.14
N LEU A 154 8.55 -3.35 -15.73
CA LEU A 154 8.76 -4.61 -16.45
C LEU A 154 8.21 -4.53 -17.87
N ALA A 155 7.01 -3.98 -18.05
CA ALA A 155 6.42 -3.77 -19.37
C ALA A 155 7.21 -2.74 -20.19
N TYR A 156 7.71 -1.65 -19.57
CA TYR A 156 8.60 -0.70 -20.23
C TYR A 156 9.90 -1.37 -20.69
N GLY A 157 10.54 -2.13 -19.81
CA GLY A 157 11.78 -2.86 -20.08
C GLY A 157 11.61 -3.87 -21.21
N GLN A 158 10.51 -4.63 -21.20
CA GLN A 158 10.15 -5.55 -22.28
C GLN A 158 9.92 -4.81 -23.61
N ALA A 159 9.15 -3.73 -23.60
CA ALA A 159 8.87 -2.92 -24.78
C ALA A 159 10.16 -2.30 -25.34
N ARG A 160 11.04 -1.81 -24.48
CA ARG A 160 12.37 -1.29 -24.84
C ARG A 160 13.24 -2.40 -25.43
N ALA A 161 13.35 -3.54 -24.76
CA ALA A 161 14.19 -4.66 -25.22
C ALA A 161 13.77 -5.17 -26.61
N ILE A 162 12.47 -5.31 -26.84
CA ILE A 162 11.93 -5.75 -28.14
C ILE A 162 12.00 -4.61 -29.17
N GLY A 163 11.65 -3.40 -28.74
CA GLY A 163 11.53 -2.23 -29.61
C GLY A 163 12.86 -1.66 -30.07
N SER A 164 13.94 -1.84 -29.29
CA SER A 164 15.30 -1.36 -29.62
C SER A 164 15.96 -2.14 -30.75
N ARG A 165 15.38 -3.28 -31.17
CA ARG A 165 15.80 -4.03 -32.36
C ARG A 165 15.36 -3.38 -33.68
N LYS A 166 14.62 -2.27 -33.64
CA LYS A 166 14.15 -1.52 -34.81
C LYS A 166 14.92 -0.21 -34.95
N GLN A 167 15.29 0.15 -36.19
CA GLN A 167 16.09 1.34 -36.54
C GLN A 167 15.53 2.68 -36.01
N ASP A 168 14.21 2.79 -35.79
CA ASP A 168 13.53 4.02 -35.36
C ASP A 168 13.28 4.14 -33.84
N ALA A 169 13.87 3.29 -33.00
CA ALA A 169 13.58 3.25 -31.57
C ALA A 169 14.07 4.51 -30.82
N ARG A 170 13.12 5.31 -30.28
CA ARG A 170 13.37 6.56 -29.54
C ARG A 170 12.80 6.54 -28.12
N PHE A 171 12.96 5.42 -27.41
CA PHE A 171 12.55 5.29 -26.01
C PHE A 171 13.21 6.38 -25.15
N GLY A 172 12.44 7.00 -24.25
CA GLY A 172 12.87 8.16 -23.47
C GLY A 172 12.91 9.50 -24.22
N LYS A 173 12.71 9.50 -25.55
CA LYS A 173 12.69 10.71 -26.40
C LYS A 173 11.35 10.92 -27.13
N GLY A 174 10.26 10.41 -26.55
CA GLY A 174 8.89 10.58 -27.08
C GLY A 174 8.35 9.42 -27.92
N ASP A 175 8.94 8.22 -27.85
CA ASP A 175 8.35 7.02 -28.46
C ASP A 175 7.06 6.60 -27.74
N PRO A 176 5.90 6.53 -28.44
CA PRO A 176 4.62 6.23 -27.82
C PRO A 176 4.57 4.82 -27.18
N ARG A 177 5.40 3.88 -27.64
CA ARG A 177 5.49 2.52 -27.06
C ARG A 177 5.95 2.56 -25.61
N GLY A 178 6.77 3.55 -25.25
CA GLY A 178 7.23 3.79 -23.87
C GLY A 178 6.13 4.24 -22.92
N VAL A 179 4.95 4.62 -23.42
CA VAL A 179 3.75 4.95 -22.63
C VAL A 179 2.70 3.85 -22.77
N ILE A 180 2.47 3.37 -24.00
CA ILE A 180 1.44 2.37 -24.30
C ILE A 180 1.65 1.07 -23.50
N ALA A 181 2.87 0.51 -23.49
CA ALA A 181 3.13 -0.75 -22.80
C ALA A 181 2.98 -0.63 -21.27
N PRO A 182 3.57 0.38 -20.59
CA PRO A 182 3.36 0.60 -19.16
C PRO A 182 1.89 0.90 -18.79
N SER A 183 1.18 1.70 -19.59
CA SER A 183 -0.24 1.99 -19.34
C SER A 183 -1.11 0.74 -19.52
N ALA A 184 -0.84 -0.07 -20.55
CA ALA A 184 -1.54 -1.34 -20.75
C ALA A 184 -1.25 -2.35 -19.63
N ALA A 185 -0.03 -2.34 -19.10
CA ALA A 185 0.35 -3.14 -17.94
C ALA A 185 -0.34 -2.66 -16.66
N SER A 186 -0.42 -1.35 -16.40
CA SER A 186 -1.11 -0.81 -15.23
C SER A 186 -2.55 -1.31 -15.13
N ASN A 187 -3.31 -1.23 -16.24
CA ASN A 187 -4.67 -1.77 -16.27
C ASN A 187 -4.68 -3.31 -16.16
N GLY A 188 -3.69 -3.98 -16.76
CA GLY A 188 -3.52 -5.42 -16.66
C GLY A 188 -3.29 -5.88 -15.21
N ILE A 189 -2.51 -5.15 -14.43
CA ILE A 189 -2.18 -5.45 -13.02
C ILE A 189 -3.44 -5.43 -12.17
N GLU A 190 -4.29 -4.42 -12.31
CA GLU A 190 -5.55 -4.34 -11.57
C GLU A 190 -6.47 -5.52 -11.91
N SER A 191 -6.62 -5.83 -13.20
CA SER A 191 -7.43 -6.98 -13.62
C SER A 191 -6.83 -8.33 -13.21
N GLY A 192 -5.50 -8.44 -13.14
CA GLY A 192 -4.78 -9.64 -12.71
C GLY A 192 -4.85 -9.84 -11.20
N ALA A 193 -4.84 -8.76 -10.42
CA ALA A 193 -4.94 -8.78 -8.97
C ALA A 193 -6.33 -9.23 -8.47
N LEU A 194 -7.38 -9.11 -9.29
CA LEU A 194 -8.68 -9.73 -9.01
C LEU A 194 -8.64 -11.27 -9.00
N ILE A 195 -7.72 -11.89 -9.75
CA ILE A 195 -7.60 -13.35 -9.82
C ILE A 195 -7.35 -13.93 -8.43
N PRO A 196 -6.24 -13.62 -7.72
CA PRO A 196 -6.01 -14.18 -6.39
C PRO A 196 -6.98 -13.66 -5.35
N THR A 197 -7.49 -12.43 -5.52
CA THR A 197 -8.42 -11.82 -4.56
C THR A 197 -9.74 -12.59 -4.50
N LEU A 198 -10.35 -12.88 -5.66
CA LEU A 198 -11.64 -13.56 -5.71
C LEU A 198 -11.49 -15.08 -5.53
N LEU A 199 -10.47 -15.68 -6.15
CA LEU A 199 -10.31 -17.13 -6.16
C LEU A 199 -9.72 -17.71 -4.88
N PHE A 200 -8.83 -16.96 -4.22
CA PHE A 200 -8.09 -17.47 -3.06
C PHE A 200 -8.33 -16.64 -1.80
N GLY A 201 -9.08 -15.53 -1.88
CA GLY A 201 -9.24 -14.60 -0.77
C GLY A 201 -7.95 -13.87 -0.40
N VAL A 202 -6.96 -13.82 -1.31
CA VAL A 202 -5.66 -13.17 -1.07
C VAL A 202 -5.55 -11.92 -1.96
N PRO A 203 -5.52 -10.70 -1.38
CA PRO A 203 -5.50 -9.48 -2.15
C PRO A 203 -4.21 -9.35 -2.96
N GLY A 204 -4.34 -9.17 -4.28
CA GLY A 204 -3.20 -8.97 -5.17
C GLY A 204 -2.51 -7.60 -4.99
N ALA A 205 -3.28 -6.59 -4.56
CA ALA A 205 -2.79 -5.25 -4.24
C ALA A 205 -3.64 -4.59 -3.15
N ALA A 206 -3.13 -3.49 -2.58
CA ALA A 206 -3.78 -2.75 -1.48
C ALA A 206 -5.27 -2.39 -1.73
N PRO A 207 -5.70 -1.90 -2.91
CA PRO A 207 -7.13 -1.61 -3.14
C PRO A 207 -8.03 -2.86 -3.10
N PHE A 208 -7.50 -4.03 -3.47
CA PHE A 208 -8.26 -5.28 -3.45
C PHE A 208 -8.40 -5.86 -2.04
N ALA A 209 -7.57 -5.40 -1.09
CA ALA A 209 -7.79 -5.69 0.32
C ALA A 209 -9.07 -4.99 0.84
N LEU A 210 -9.36 -3.78 0.34
CA LEU A 210 -10.63 -3.09 0.60
C LEU A 210 -11.81 -3.83 -0.02
N LEU A 211 -11.69 -4.29 -1.27
CA LEU A 211 -12.72 -5.11 -1.90
C LEU A 211 -13.03 -6.36 -1.07
N LEU A 212 -11.99 -7.06 -0.59
CA LEU A 212 -12.13 -8.22 0.28
C LEU A 212 -12.89 -7.87 1.57
N GLY A 213 -12.52 -6.77 2.24
CA GLY A 213 -13.25 -6.33 3.43
C GLY A 213 -14.71 -5.99 3.17
N VAL A 214 -15.03 -5.33 2.05
CA VAL A 214 -16.41 -5.05 1.66
C VAL A 214 -17.20 -6.34 1.43
N LEU A 215 -16.62 -7.32 0.73
CA LEU A 215 -17.26 -8.62 0.54
C LEU A 215 -17.55 -9.29 1.89
N LEU A 216 -16.59 -9.27 2.81
CA LEU A 216 -16.77 -9.82 4.16
C LEU A 216 -17.85 -9.09 4.97
N ILE A 217 -17.98 -7.77 4.84
CA ILE A 217 -19.06 -6.98 5.47
C ILE A 217 -20.43 -7.45 4.97
N PHE A 218 -20.54 -7.76 3.68
CA PHE A 218 -21.76 -8.33 3.10
C PHE A 218 -21.93 -9.84 3.36
N GLY A 219 -21.07 -10.45 4.18
CA GLY A 219 -21.12 -11.88 4.49
C GLY A 219 -20.64 -12.79 3.35
N ILE A 220 -20.04 -12.22 2.31
CA ILE A 220 -19.48 -12.96 1.17
C ILE A 220 -18.04 -13.31 1.51
N GLN A 221 -17.74 -14.61 1.56
CA GLN A 221 -16.40 -15.12 1.86
C GLN A 221 -15.66 -15.42 0.55
N PRO A 222 -14.63 -14.64 0.16
CA PRO A 222 -13.90 -14.91 -1.08
C PRO A 222 -12.99 -16.13 -0.94
N GLY A 223 -12.78 -16.83 -2.04
CA GLY A 223 -12.13 -18.14 -2.04
C GLY A 223 -12.90 -19.17 -2.87
N PRO A 224 -12.71 -20.47 -2.58
CA PRO A 224 -13.42 -21.55 -3.25
C PRO A 224 -14.94 -21.46 -3.12
N ASP A 225 -15.46 -21.11 -1.95
CA ASP A 225 -16.90 -21.01 -1.69
C ASP A 225 -17.58 -20.02 -2.65
N LEU A 226 -16.97 -18.86 -2.88
CA LEU A 226 -17.46 -17.84 -3.82
C LEU A 226 -17.57 -18.37 -5.27
N ILE A 227 -16.71 -19.31 -5.66
CA ILE A 227 -16.70 -19.91 -7.01
C ILE A 227 -17.67 -21.08 -7.12
N GLU A 228 -17.92 -21.78 -6.03
CA GLU A 228 -18.86 -22.90 -5.97
C GLU A 228 -20.31 -22.44 -5.84
N GLN A 229 -20.56 -21.48 -4.96
CA GLN A 229 -21.90 -21.05 -4.54
C GLN A 229 -22.38 -19.83 -5.32
N ASP A 230 -21.48 -18.88 -5.59
CA ASP A 230 -21.83 -17.52 -6.07
C ASP A 230 -21.08 -17.17 -7.38
N LEU A 231 -21.00 -18.12 -8.31
CA LEU A 231 -20.25 -17.94 -9.56
C LEU A 231 -20.81 -16.79 -10.43
N ASP A 232 -22.11 -16.55 -10.35
CA ASP A 232 -22.79 -15.42 -10.98
C ASP A 232 -22.31 -14.08 -10.41
N LEU A 233 -22.13 -13.98 -9.09
CA LEU A 233 -21.56 -12.81 -8.43
C LEU A 233 -20.11 -12.59 -8.87
N VAL A 234 -19.31 -13.65 -9.02
CA VAL A 234 -17.94 -13.55 -9.55
C VAL A 234 -17.96 -12.94 -10.95
N TYR A 235 -18.77 -13.46 -11.86
CA TYR A 235 -18.90 -12.89 -13.21
C TYR A 235 -19.42 -11.46 -13.18
N PHE A 236 -20.35 -11.14 -12.28
CA PHE A 236 -20.86 -9.79 -12.08
C PHE A 236 -19.73 -8.83 -11.66
N ILE A 237 -18.91 -9.19 -10.68
CA ILE A 237 -17.75 -8.38 -10.25
C ILE A 237 -16.75 -8.22 -11.40
N VAL A 238 -16.41 -9.32 -12.09
CA VAL A 238 -15.46 -9.33 -13.22
C VAL A 238 -15.91 -8.40 -14.34
N TRP A 239 -17.17 -8.49 -14.77
CA TRP A 239 -17.69 -7.68 -15.85
C TRP A 239 -17.99 -6.25 -15.43
N SER A 240 -18.44 -6.02 -14.20
CA SER A 240 -18.59 -4.67 -13.64
C SER A 240 -17.25 -3.96 -13.60
N PHE A 241 -16.18 -4.63 -13.16
CA PHE A 241 -14.83 -4.07 -13.20
C PHE A 241 -14.37 -3.78 -14.63
N ALA A 242 -14.60 -4.71 -15.57
CA ALA A 242 -14.23 -4.50 -16.97
C ALA A 242 -14.98 -3.33 -17.62
N ILE A 243 -16.28 -3.21 -17.36
CA ILE A 243 -17.11 -2.10 -17.84
C ILE A 243 -16.68 -0.79 -17.16
N ALA A 244 -16.46 -0.79 -15.85
CA ALA A 244 -15.99 0.36 -15.10
C ALA A 244 -14.63 0.87 -15.62
N ALA A 245 -13.71 -0.05 -15.97
CA ALA A 245 -12.43 0.33 -16.58
C ALA A 245 -12.61 1.00 -17.96
N VAL A 246 -13.55 0.51 -18.78
CA VAL A 246 -13.87 1.13 -20.08
C VAL A 246 -14.53 2.48 -19.91
N VAL A 247 -15.57 2.58 -19.06
CA VAL A 247 -16.26 3.84 -18.76
C VAL A 247 -15.29 4.85 -18.15
N GLY A 248 -14.45 4.41 -17.21
CA GLY A 248 -13.40 5.21 -16.60
C GLY A 248 -12.39 5.72 -17.62
N ALA A 249 -11.96 4.89 -18.57
CA ALA A 249 -11.07 5.32 -19.65
C ALA A 249 -11.74 6.35 -20.57
N VAL A 250 -13.02 6.17 -20.91
CA VAL A 250 -13.80 7.14 -21.70
C VAL A 250 -13.94 8.46 -20.94
N LEU A 251 -14.32 8.41 -19.66
CA LEU A 251 -14.44 9.59 -18.82
C LEU A 251 -13.10 10.30 -18.66
N ALA A 252 -12.02 9.57 -18.40
CA ALA A 252 -10.67 10.12 -18.32
C ALA A 252 -10.25 10.77 -19.64
N PHE A 253 -10.62 10.19 -20.78
CA PHE A 253 -10.37 10.78 -22.10
C PHE A 253 -11.07 12.14 -22.25
N PHE A 254 -12.35 12.25 -21.88
CA PHE A 254 -13.07 13.53 -21.95
C PHE A 254 -12.64 14.53 -20.86
N MET A 255 -12.26 14.03 -19.69
CA MET A 255 -11.91 14.84 -18.53
C MET A 255 -10.41 15.10 -18.36
N ALA A 256 -9.52 14.62 -19.23
CA ALA A 256 -8.10 14.82 -18.99
C ALA A 256 -7.68 16.29 -18.99
N ARG A 257 -8.36 17.18 -19.73
CA ARG A 257 -8.11 18.63 -19.67
C ARG A 257 -8.39 19.19 -18.27
N PRO A 258 -9.60 19.04 -17.67
CA PRO A 258 -9.84 19.49 -16.30
C PRO A 258 -8.99 18.74 -15.26
N LEU A 259 -8.75 17.43 -15.41
CA LEU A 259 -7.90 16.66 -14.49
C LEU A 259 -6.44 17.13 -14.52
N ALA A 260 -5.89 17.41 -15.71
CA ALA A 260 -4.56 18.00 -15.83
C ALA A 260 -4.50 19.43 -15.30
N LYS A 261 -5.63 20.18 -15.28
CA LYS A 261 -5.67 21.48 -14.62
C LYS A 261 -5.64 21.35 -13.10
N LEU A 262 -6.14 20.25 -12.54
CA LEU A 262 -6.16 19.98 -11.11
C LEU A 262 -4.74 19.88 -10.52
N SER A 263 -3.75 19.42 -11.30
CA SER A 263 -2.35 19.36 -10.84
C SER A 263 -1.70 20.72 -10.64
N PHE A 264 -2.28 21.80 -11.19
CA PHE A 264 -1.85 23.17 -10.93
C PHE A 264 -2.56 23.80 -9.72
N VAL A 265 -3.59 23.15 -9.18
CA VAL A 265 -4.28 23.62 -7.98
C VAL A 265 -3.38 23.36 -6.78
N ARG A 266 -3.25 24.37 -5.93
CA ARG A 266 -2.44 24.25 -4.71
C ARG A 266 -3.10 23.24 -3.77
N PHE A 267 -2.32 22.27 -3.29
CA PHE A 267 -2.83 21.20 -2.44
C PHE A 267 -3.65 21.67 -1.22
N PRO A 268 -3.31 22.78 -0.51
CA PRO A 268 -4.14 23.27 0.59
C PRO A 268 -5.61 23.55 0.23
N VAL A 269 -5.91 23.91 -1.03
CA VAL A 269 -7.30 24.10 -1.48
C VAL A 269 -8.05 22.77 -1.54
N LEU A 270 -7.36 21.71 -2.00
CA LEU A 270 -7.91 20.36 -2.05
C LEU A 270 -8.07 19.79 -0.64
N ALA A 271 -7.07 20.00 0.23
CA ALA A 271 -7.08 19.53 1.62
C ALA A 271 -8.29 20.04 2.42
N ALA A 272 -8.75 21.27 2.15
CA ALA A 272 -9.95 21.83 2.79
C ALA A 272 -11.21 20.98 2.56
N ALA A 273 -11.33 20.33 1.40
CA ALA A 273 -12.44 19.43 1.09
C ALA A 273 -12.12 17.97 1.48
N LEU A 274 -10.89 17.53 1.25
CA LEU A 274 -10.48 16.15 1.48
C LEU A 274 -10.50 15.76 2.96
N VAL A 275 -10.10 16.64 3.88
CA VAL A 275 -10.11 16.35 5.32
C VAL A 275 -11.54 16.01 5.79
N PRO A 276 -12.55 16.88 5.61
CA PRO A 276 -13.94 16.54 5.94
C PRO A 276 -14.42 15.25 5.27
N LEU A 277 -14.19 15.06 3.98
CA LEU A 277 -14.64 13.88 3.25
C LEU A 277 -14.03 12.57 3.78
N LEU A 278 -12.74 12.56 4.11
CA LEU A 278 -12.05 11.38 4.64
C LEU A 278 -12.60 10.98 6.00
N PHE A 279 -12.75 11.94 6.92
CA PHE A 279 -13.28 11.66 8.25
C PHE A 279 -14.77 11.31 8.20
N MET A 280 -15.56 11.93 7.32
CA MET A 280 -16.95 11.50 7.03
C MET A 280 -17.00 10.03 6.61
N SER A 281 -16.12 9.63 5.69
CA SER A 281 -16.08 8.28 5.14
C SER A 281 -15.66 7.24 6.18
N GLY A 282 -14.63 7.56 6.99
CA GLY A 282 -14.18 6.68 8.07
C GLY A 282 -15.22 6.52 9.19
N PHE A 283 -16.11 7.49 9.37
CA PHE A 283 -17.20 7.41 10.37
C PHE A 283 -18.27 6.38 10.01
N GLN A 284 -18.48 6.07 8.73
CA GLN A 284 -19.64 5.30 8.28
C GLN A 284 -19.61 3.83 8.74
N GLU A 285 -18.43 3.25 8.93
CA GLU A 285 -18.28 1.86 9.33
C GLU A 285 -18.61 1.66 10.84
N PRO A 286 -17.94 2.35 11.79
CA PRO A 286 -18.20 2.14 13.21
C PRO A 286 -19.28 3.05 13.81
N LEU A 287 -19.74 4.08 13.09
CA LEU A 287 -20.64 5.14 13.61
C LEU A 287 -20.17 5.72 14.96
N ASN A 288 -18.86 5.74 15.20
CA ASN A 288 -18.25 6.11 16.47
C ASN A 288 -17.11 7.11 16.24
N LEU A 289 -17.13 8.20 17.00
CA LEU A 289 -16.17 9.31 16.87
C LEU A 289 -14.73 8.92 17.24
N ASN A 290 -14.53 7.83 18.00
CA ASN A 290 -13.18 7.32 18.33
C ASN A 290 -12.37 6.94 17.09
N VAL A 291 -13.05 6.62 15.98
CA VAL A 291 -12.40 6.34 14.69
C VAL A 291 -11.53 7.51 14.20
N PHE A 292 -11.88 8.75 14.56
CA PHE A 292 -11.12 9.93 14.14
C PHE A 292 -9.72 9.94 14.74
N TYR A 293 -9.59 9.57 16.02
CA TYR A 293 -8.30 9.47 16.68
C TYR A 293 -7.47 8.31 16.14
N VAL A 294 -8.12 7.19 15.80
CA VAL A 294 -7.44 6.04 15.18
C VAL A 294 -6.92 6.40 13.79
N MET A 295 -7.74 7.06 12.96
CA MET A 295 -7.31 7.54 11.64
C MET A 295 -6.15 8.54 11.74
N LEU A 296 -6.19 9.45 12.72
CA LEU A 296 -5.08 10.38 12.97
C LEU A 296 -3.80 9.63 13.38
N ALA A 297 -3.90 8.69 14.31
CA ALA A 297 -2.77 7.88 14.77
C ALA A 297 -2.16 7.05 13.62
N LEU A 298 -3.00 6.39 12.82
CA LEU A 298 -2.55 5.64 11.64
C LEU A 298 -2.02 6.55 10.53
N GLY A 299 -2.53 7.79 10.43
CA GLY A 299 -1.97 8.83 9.57
C GLY A 299 -0.55 9.21 9.94
N VAL A 300 -0.26 9.34 11.24
CA VAL A 300 1.11 9.54 11.73
C VAL A 300 1.99 8.34 11.42
N VAL A 301 1.50 7.12 11.65
CA VAL A 301 2.24 5.88 11.28
C VAL A 301 2.53 5.83 9.78
N GLY A 302 1.56 6.16 8.94
CA GLY A 302 1.72 6.20 7.48
C GLY A 302 2.71 7.26 7.03
N TRP A 303 2.73 8.43 7.68
CA TRP A 303 3.72 9.47 7.43
C TRP A 303 5.13 9.02 7.85
N ILE A 304 5.28 8.36 9.01
CA ILE A 304 6.55 7.75 9.45
C ILE A 304 7.03 6.72 8.43
N CYS A 305 6.13 5.90 7.90
CA CYS A 305 6.46 4.93 6.85
C CYS A 305 7.00 5.62 5.59
N LYS A 306 6.40 6.74 5.17
CA LYS A 306 6.83 7.53 4.02
C LYS A 306 8.25 8.06 4.20
N ILE A 307 8.52 8.74 5.33
CA ILE A 307 9.85 9.34 5.56
C ILE A 307 10.95 8.29 5.75
N THR A 308 10.63 7.11 6.32
CA THR A 308 11.61 6.04 6.56
C THR A 308 11.73 5.02 5.42
N ASN A 309 10.99 5.25 4.32
CA ASN A 309 10.87 4.35 3.18
C ASN A 309 10.46 2.92 3.60
N ILE A 310 9.51 2.82 4.53
CA ILE A 310 8.84 1.57 4.88
C ILE A 310 7.61 1.45 3.99
N PRO A 311 7.42 0.31 3.31
CA PRO A 311 6.30 0.14 2.42
C PRO A 311 4.97 0.02 3.18
N ARG A 312 3.95 0.77 2.75
CA ARG A 312 2.61 0.74 3.37
C ARG A 312 1.72 -0.40 2.87
N ALA A 313 2.00 -0.96 1.70
CA ALA A 313 1.18 -2.02 1.09
C ALA A 313 1.16 -3.34 1.90
N PRO A 314 2.32 -3.86 2.38
CA PRO A 314 2.34 -5.08 3.18
C PRO A 314 1.53 -4.96 4.47
N PHE A 315 1.51 -3.77 5.09
CA PHE A 315 0.71 -3.51 6.28
C PHE A 315 -0.78 -3.76 6.05
N LEU A 316 -1.36 -3.12 5.02
CA LEU A 316 -2.80 -3.18 4.78
C LEU A 316 -3.24 -4.60 4.38
N ILE A 317 -2.41 -5.28 3.58
CA ILE A 317 -2.66 -6.67 3.17
C ILE A 317 -2.61 -7.60 4.39
N ALA A 318 -1.58 -7.47 5.23
CA ALA A 318 -1.43 -8.26 6.43
C ALA A 318 -2.57 -8.01 7.43
N TYR A 319 -3.01 -6.76 7.57
CA TYR A 319 -4.13 -6.39 8.43
C TYR A 319 -5.44 -7.06 8.00
N VAL A 320 -5.81 -6.97 6.71
CA VAL A 320 -7.03 -7.63 6.18
C VAL A 320 -6.94 -9.16 6.30
N LEU A 321 -5.75 -9.71 6.13
CA LEU A 321 -5.52 -11.14 6.20
C LEU A 321 -5.34 -11.69 7.62
N ALA A 322 -5.28 -10.85 8.66
CA ALA A 322 -5.02 -11.30 10.03
C ALA A 322 -6.09 -12.29 10.53
N VAL A 323 -7.37 -11.92 10.40
CA VAL A 323 -8.51 -12.74 10.80
C VAL A 323 -8.59 -14.06 10.01
N PRO A 324 -8.58 -14.07 8.67
CA PRO A 324 -8.62 -15.32 7.93
C PRO A 324 -7.35 -16.16 8.14
N LEU A 325 -6.17 -15.55 8.31
CA LEU A 325 -4.94 -16.28 8.61
C LEU A 325 -5.08 -17.08 9.91
N GLU A 326 -5.56 -16.45 10.98
CA GLU A 326 -5.80 -17.12 12.26
C GLU A 326 -6.86 -18.21 12.12
N ARG A 327 -8.00 -17.89 11.50
CA ARG A 327 -9.11 -18.85 11.31
C ARG A 327 -8.65 -20.10 10.58
N TYR A 328 -8.02 -19.95 9.41
CA TYR A 328 -7.57 -21.10 8.61
C TYR A 328 -6.42 -21.86 9.25
N TYR A 329 -5.56 -21.21 10.03
CA TYR A 329 -4.56 -21.90 10.84
C TYR A 329 -5.22 -22.87 11.83
N PHE A 330 -6.18 -22.39 12.63
CA PHE A 330 -6.85 -23.23 13.62
C PHE A 330 -7.69 -24.33 12.98
N ILE A 331 -8.44 -24.03 11.91
CA ILE A 331 -9.18 -25.08 11.16
C ILE A 331 -8.22 -26.16 10.66
N THR A 332 -7.06 -25.76 10.12
CA THR A 332 -6.05 -26.71 9.61
C THR A 332 -5.50 -27.61 10.70
N VAL A 333 -5.04 -27.02 11.81
CA VAL A 333 -4.41 -27.77 12.91
C VAL A 333 -5.42 -28.64 13.67
N SER A 334 -6.70 -28.23 13.72
CA SER A 334 -7.75 -29.02 14.37
C SER A 334 -8.31 -30.13 13.49
N ALA A 335 -8.35 -29.95 12.16
CA ALA A 335 -8.94 -30.92 11.24
C ALA A 335 -7.93 -31.95 10.71
N PHE A 336 -6.63 -31.66 10.72
CA PHE A 336 -5.60 -32.50 10.11
C PHE A 336 -4.43 -32.75 11.04
N GLU A 337 -3.86 -33.96 10.99
CA GLU A 337 -2.60 -34.25 11.69
C GLU A 337 -1.43 -33.50 11.04
N PRO A 338 -0.40 -33.08 11.82
CA PRO A 338 0.74 -32.33 11.29
C PRO A 338 1.43 -32.98 10.07
N GLY A 339 1.57 -34.30 10.06
CA GLY A 339 2.17 -35.02 8.93
C GLY A 339 1.28 -35.04 7.67
N GLU A 340 -0.04 -34.99 7.84
CA GLU A 340 -1.01 -35.10 6.76
C GLU A 340 -1.12 -33.79 5.98
N TRP A 341 -1.38 -32.67 6.66
CA TRP A 341 -1.59 -31.40 5.96
C TRP A 341 -0.28 -30.85 5.37
N MET A 342 0.87 -31.09 6.02
CA MET A 342 2.18 -30.60 5.54
C MET A 342 2.67 -31.34 4.29
N THR A 343 2.21 -32.58 4.04
CA THR A 343 2.61 -33.38 2.87
C THR A 343 1.70 -33.16 1.66
N ARG A 344 0.63 -32.37 1.80
CA ARG A 344 -0.26 -32.06 0.67
C ARG A 344 0.53 -31.35 -0.44
N PRO A 345 0.38 -31.75 -1.72
CA PRO A 345 1.24 -31.28 -2.81
C PRO A 345 1.32 -29.75 -2.92
N PHE A 346 0.19 -29.06 -2.78
CA PHE A 346 0.13 -27.62 -2.91
C PHE A 346 0.77 -26.89 -1.72
N VAL A 347 0.56 -27.38 -0.50
CA VAL A 347 1.24 -26.90 0.71
C VAL A 347 2.76 -26.99 0.55
N VAL A 348 3.25 -28.13 0.05
CA VAL A 348 4.68 -28.33 -0.22
C VAL A 348 5.20 -27.35 -1.28
N VAL A 349 4.47 -27.15 -2.38
CA VAL A 349 4.86 -26.17 -3.42
C VAL A 349 4.96 -24.76 -2.84
N VAL A 350 3.96 -24.33 -2.07
CA VAL A 350 3.98 -23.00 -1.44
C VAL A 350 5.10 -22.88 -0.42
N ALA A 351 5.32 -23.90 0.41
CA ALA A 351 6.43 -23.94 1.37
C ALA A 351 7.79 -23.85 0.66
N LEU A 352 7.98 -24.59 -0.44
CA LEU A 352 9.18 -24.53 -1.26
C LEU A 352 9.37 -23.16 -1.91
N LEU A 353 8.30 -22.49 -2.33
CA LEU A 353 8.37 -21.12 -2.83
C LEU A 353 8.81 -20.15 -1.73
N LEU A 354 8.24 -20.23 -0.52
CA LEU A 354 8.65 -19.41 0.62
C LEU A 354 10.14 -19.62 0.97
N VAL A 355 10.56 -20.88 1.08
CA VAL A 355 11.96 -21.24 1.40
C VAL A 355 12.91 -20.89 0.25
N GLY A 356 12.54 -21.15 -0.99
CA GLY A 356 13.35 -20.88 -2.16
C GLY A 356 13.58 -19.39 -2.37
N VAL A 357 12.52 -18.58 -2.18
CA VAL A 357 12.60 -17.14 -2.32
C VAL A 357 13.41 -16.50 -1.18
N THR A 358 13.21 -16.93 0.08
CA THR A 358 14.06 -16.48 1.21
C THR A 358 15.51 -16.90 1.01
N GLY A 359 15.75 -18.15 0.64
CA GLY A 359 17.08 -18.71 0.39
C GLY A 359 17.82 -17.99 -0.73
N TYR A 360 17.15 -17.72 -1.86
CA TYR A 360 17.73 -16.95 -2.96
C TYR A 360 18.14 -15.53 -2.54
N GLN A 361 17.30 -14.86 -1.74
CA GLN A 361 17.59 -13.51 -1.26
C GLN A 361 18.76 -13.48 -0.27
N ILE A 362 18.84 -14.46 0.63
CA ILE A 362 19.97 -14.63 1.56
C ILE A 362 21.25 -14.94 0.78
N TRP A 363 21.18 -15.85 -0.19
CA TRP A 363 22.31 -16.22 -1.04
C TRP A 363 22.83 -15.03 -1.86
N LYS A 364 21.93 -14.28 -2.51
CA LYS A 364 22.28 -13.07 -3.26
C LYS A 364 22.97 -12.02 -2.38
N ARG A 365 22.51 -11.85 -1.14
CA ARG A 365 23.14 -10.94 -0.16
C ARG A 365 24.53 -11.43 0.27
N SER A 366 24.67 -12.73 0.54
CA SER A 366 25.95 -13.33 0.93
C SER A 366 27.00 -13.19 -0.19
N ARG A 367 26.62 -13.41 -1.45
CA ARG A 367 27.53 -13.24 -2.60
C ARG A 367 27.95 -11.79 -2.84
N ARG A 368 27.03 -10.82 -2.70
CA ARG A 368 27.38 -9.38 -2.79
C ARG A 368 28.34 -8.95 -1.68
N SER A 369 28.24 -9.55 -0.48
CA SER A 369 29.18 -9.29 0.61
C SER A 369 30.56 -9.91 0.36
N ALA A 370 30.60 -11.09 -0.29
CA ALA A 370 31.86 -11.75 -0.65
C ALA A 370 32.62 -10.99 -1.75
N SER A 371 31.93 -10.57 -2.82
CA SER A 371 32.53 -9.80 -3.92
C SER A 371 33.01 -8.40 -3.49
N ALA A 372 32.31 -7.77 -2.53
CA ALA A 372 32.74 -6.50 -1.94
C ALA A 372 34.01 -6.65 -1.09
N SER A 373 34.15 -7.77 -0.38
CA SER A 373 35.34 -8.07 0.43
C SER A 373 36.55 -8.44 -0.43
N GLU A 374 36.33 -9.06 -1.59
CA GLU A 374 37.37 -9.46 -2.55
C GLU A 374 37.93 -8.25 -3.33
N ASN A 375 37.06 -7.31 -3.75
CA ASN A 375 37.49 -6.04 -4.36
C ASN A 375 38.23 -5.12 -3.36
N GLN A 376 37.92 -5.19 -2.06
CA GLN A 376 38.61 -4.40 -1.04
C GLN A 376 39.98 -5.01 -0.67
N ALA A 377 40.12 -6.34 -0.74
CA ALA A 377 41.39 -7.04 -0.54
C ALA A 377 42.37 -6.83 -1.70
N SER A 378 41.87 -6.77 -2.95
CA SER A 378 42.70 -6.52 -4.14
C SER A 378 43.21 -5.07 -4.24
N ALA A 379 42.56 -4.11 -3.57
CA ALA A 379 42.98 -2.71 -3.54
C ALA A 379 44.09 -2.41 -2.49
N THR A 380 44.45 -3.39 -1.65
CA THR A 380 45.41 -3.25 -0.54
C THR A 380 46.75 -3.97 -0.75
N ALA A 381 47.00 -4.56 -1.92
CA ALA A 381 48.28 -5.19 -2.22
C ALA A 381 49.31 -4.16 -2.76
N PRO A 382 50.55 -4.10 -2.21
CA PRO A 382 51.59 -3.19 -2.71
C PRO A 382 52.38 -3.81 -3.88
N ASP A 383 52.65 -2.94 -4.84
CA ASP A 383 53.70 -2.93 -5.87
C ASP A 383 53.66 -3.83 -7.12
N GLY A 384 53.88 -3.16 -8.27
CA GLY A 384 54.84 -3.63 -9.27
C GLY A 384 54.27 -3.97 -10.65
N THR A 385 54.65 -3.17 -11.64
CA THR A 385 54.64 -3.41 -13.10
C THR A 385 53.29 -3.37 -13.84
N ALA A 386 53.06 -2.27 -14.55
CA ALA A 386 52.11 -2.18 -15.66
C ALA A 386 52.78 -2.60 -16.97
N PRO A 387 52.04 -3.32 -17.84
CA PRO A 387 52.05 -2.93 -19.25
C PRO A 387 50.63 -2.72 -19.81
N HIS A 388 50.56 -1.77 -20.75
CA HIS A 388 49.41 -1.37 -21.56
C HIS A 388 48.64 -2.52 -22.21
N GLY A 389 47.30 -2.37 -22.32
CA GLY A 389 46.50 -3.08 -23.31
C GLY A 389 44.99 -3.04 -23.08
N SER A 390 44.27 -2.34 -23.97
CA SER A 390 42.80 -2.29 -24.18
C SER A 390 41.92 -1.75 -23.05
N GLU A 391 41.60 -0.45 -23.13
CA GLU A 391 40.38 0.11 -22.57
C GLU A 391 39.16 -0.47 -23.32
N LEU A 392 38.62 -1.57 -22.80
CA LEU A 392 37.18 -1.83 -22.86
C LEU A 392 36.63 -1.31 -21.54
N GLU A 393 36.07 -0.09 -21.56
CA GLU A 393 35.27 0.41 -20.46
C GLU A 393 34.22 -0.65 -20.08
N PRO A 394 34.18 -1.14 -18.83
CA PRO A 394 33.02 -1.87 -18.37
C PRO A 394 31.90 -0.84 -18.27
N VAL A 395 30.94 -0.92 -19.19
CA VAL A 395 29.63 -0.29 -19.04
C VAL A 395 29.13 -0.67 -17.65
N PRO A 396 28.89 0.28 -16.73
CA PRO A 396 28.33 -0.09 -15.44
C PRO A 396 26.94 -0.65 -15.72
N GLU A 397 26.77 -1.95 -15.50
CA GLU A 397 25.47 -2.59 -15.29
C GLU A 397 24.86 -1.97 -14.03
N LYS A 398 24.24 -0.80 -14.19
CA LYS A 398 23.18 -0.31 -13.31
C LYS A 398 21.96 -1.20 -13.51
N GLU A 399 22.07 -2.44 -13.03
CA GLU A 399 20.92 -3.33 -12.90
C GLU A 399 20.12 -2.98 -11.65
N GLY A 400 18.99 -2.32 -11.89
CA GLY A 400 17.81 -2.44 -11.04
C GLY A 400 17.98 -1.88 -9.63
N GLU A 401 18.62 -0.73 -9.48
CA GLU A 401 18.18 0.17 -8.43
C GLU A 401 16.71 0.47 -8.73
N ALA A 402 15.81 0.05 -7.83
CA ALA A 402 14.49 0.64 -7.75
C ALA A 402 14.71 2.10 -7.35
N GLU A 403 15.12 2.91 -8.32
CA GLU A 403 15.36 4.33 -8.14
C GLU A 403 13.99 4.98 -7.94
N ALA A 404 13.75 5.25 -6.66
CA ALA A 404 13.28 6.51 -6.14
C ALA A 404 12.29 7.25 -7.05
N GLU A 405 11.04 7.33 -6.58
CA GLU A 405 10.18 8.48 -6.86
C GLU A 405 11.01 9.78 -6.77
N PRO A 406 10.72 10.80 -7.60
CA PRO A 406 11.52 12.02 -7.65
C PRO A 406 11.70 12.58 -6.24
N GLU A 407 12.96 12.63 -5.78
CA GLU A 407 13.35 13.13 -4.45
C GLU A 407 12.76 14.53 -4.21
N SER A 408 11.76 14.61 -3.35
CA SER A 408 11.32 15.88 -2.75
C SER A 408 11.21 15.83 -1.22
N SER A 409 11.39 14.67 -0.60
CA SER A 409 11.40 14.52 0.86
C SER A 409 12.83 14.48 1.41
N PRO A 410 13.18 15.32 2.40
CA PRO A 410 14.48 15.27 3.06
C PRO A 410 14.75 13.87 3.63
N THR A 411 15.94 13.33 3.42
CA THR A 411 16.35 12.06 4.05
C THR A 411 16.32 12.21 5.57
N PRO A 412 15.62 11.33 6.32
CA PRO A 412 15.56 11.45 7.76
C PRO A 412 16.95 11.15 8.38
N PRO A 413 17.27 11.76 9.53
CA PRO A 413 18.48 11.43 10.27
C PRO A 413 18.45 9.99 10.78
N SER A 414 19.62 9.36 10.92
CA SER A 414 19.74 7.93 11.28
C SER A 414 19.08 7.58 12.62
N PHE A 415 19.01 8.50 13.58
CA PHE A 415 18.28 8.26 14.84
C PHE A 415 16.78 8.00 14.64
N VAL A 416 16.16 8.49 13.56
CA VAL A 416 14.73 8.27 13.28
C VAL A 416 14.51 6.80 12.94
N HIS A 417 15.39 6.19 12.14
CA HIS A 417 15.34 4.75 11.88
C HIS A 417 15.46 3.95 13.16
N LEU A 418 16.40 4.33 14.04
CA LEU A 418 16.59 3.70 15.35
C LEU A 418 15.36 3.83 16.26
N LEU A 419 14.71 5.00 16.25
CA LEU A 419 13.49 5.23 17.02
C LEU A 419 12.34 4.37 16.50
N VAL A 420 12.20 4.24 15.18
CA VAL A 420 11.18 3.40 14.56
C VAL A 420 11.40 1.92 14.88
N SER A 421 12.62 1.40 14.72
CA SER A 421 12.91 -0.01 15.05
C SER A 421 12.81 -0.30 16.54
N GLY A 422 13.28 0.62 17.40
CA GLY A 422 13.13 0.52 18.86
C GLY A 422 11.68 0.62 19.33
N GLY A 423 10.88 1.51 18.73
CA GLY A 423 9.45 1.65 18.99
C GLY A 423 8.66 0.42 18.59
N MET A 424 8.98 -0.18 17.42
CA MET A 424 8.39 -1.45 16.97
C MET A 424 8.74 -2.60 17.93
N LEU A 425 9.99 -2.67 18.40
CA LEU A 425 10.41 -3.67 19.40
C LEU A 425 9.58 -3.54 20.69
N LEU A 426 9.45 -2.33 21.21
CA LEU A 426 8.65 -2.07 22.42
C LEU A 426 7.18 -2.41 22.22
N PHE A 427 6.61 -2.07 21.05
CA PHE A 427 5.25 -2.42 20.69
C PHE A 427 5.01 -3.94 20.73
N PHE A 428 5.88 -4.74 20.10
CA PHE A 428 5.73 -6.20 20.08
C PHE A 428 5.97 -6.83 21.46
N ILE A 429 6.92 -6.33 22.24
CA ILE A 429 7.12 -6.79 23.63
C ILE A 429 5.88 -6.49 24.47
N ALA A 430 5.34 -5.28 24.41
CA ALA A 430 4.12 -4.92 25.12
C ALA A 430 2.93 -5.80 24.67
N GLY A 431 2.79 -6.04 23.36
CA GLY A 431 1.77 -6.93 22.81
C GLY A 431 1.86 -8.37 23.35
N LEU A 432 3.08 -8.91 23.51
CA LEU A 432 3.32 -10.24 24.10
C LEU A 432 3.01 -10.27 25.60
N LEU A 433 3.41 -9.24 26.34
CA LEU A 433 3.12 -9.14 27.77
C LEU A 433 1.61 -9.08 28.04
N LEU A 434 0.88 -8.31 27.22
CA LEU A 434 -0.58 -8.26 27.26
C LEU A 434 -1.21 -9.60 26.84
N ALA A 435 -0.66 -10.26 25.81
CA ALA A 435 -1.14 -11.56 25.35
C ALA A 435 -1.05 -12.66 26.40
N ALA A 436 -0.11 -12.55 27.35
CA ALA A 436 0.07 -13.53 28.41
C ALA A 436 -1.16 -13.68 29.29
N GLY A 437 -2.01 -12.64 29.35
CA GLY A 437 -3.27 -12.65 30.10
C GLY A 437 -4.45 -13.34 29.40
N PHE A 438 -4.33 -13.68 28.10
CA PHE A 438 -5.41 -14.34 27.36
C PHE A 438 -5.45 -15.86 27.63
N SER A 439 -6.58 -16.47 27.27
CA SER A 439 -6.75 -17.93 27.28
C SER A 439 -5.75 -18.65 26.38
N ASP A 440 -5.57 -19.97 26.56
CA ASP A 440 -4.63 -20.77 25.76
C ASP A 440 -4.85 -20.65 24.25
N THR A 441 -6.09 -20.83 23.80
CA THR A 441 -6.47 -20.64 22.40
C THR A 441 -6.43 -19.17 22.01
N GLY A 442 -6.78 -18.28 22.94
CA GLY A 442 -6.71 -16.83 22.82
C GLY A 442 -5.30 -16.29 22.56
N ARG A 443 -4.25 -16.90 23.14
CA ARG A 443 -2.89 -16.35 23.14
C ARG A 443 -1.98 -16.89 22.04
N LEU A 444 -2.24 -18.07 21.48
CA LEU A 444 -1.34 -18.72 20.51
C LEU A 444 -0.99 -17.81 19.33
N PHE A 445 -1.99 -17.28 18.64
CA PHE A 445 -1.77 -16.46 17.46
C PHE A 445 -1.10 -15.11 17.78
N PRO A 446 -1.53 -14.36 18.83
CA PRO A 446 -0.79 -13.21 19.33
C PRO A 446 0.67 -13.48 19.69
N PHE A 447 0.98 -14.64 20.28
CA PHE A 447 2.35 -15.03 20.61
C PHE A 447 3.20 -15.29 19.37
N ILE A 448 2.65 -15.94 18.35
CA ILE A 448 3.36 -16.20 17.08
C ILE A 448 3.69 -14.88 16.38
N VAL A 449 2.70 -14.00 16.21
CA VAL A 449 2.88 -12.70 15.56
C VAL A 449 3.80 -11.80 16.38
N GLY A 450 3.60 -11.75 17.70
CA GLY A 450 4.42 -10.96 18.62
C GLY A 450 5.87 -11.43 18.67
N GLY A 451 6.11 -12.74 18.74
CA GLY A 451 7.45 -13.34 18.75
C GLY A 451 8.19 -13.09 17.44
N LEU A 452 7.52 -13.27 16.30
CA LEU A 452 8.06 -12.91 14.99
C LEU A 452 8.38 -11.41 14.91
N GLY A 453 7.48 -10.56 15.40
CA GLY A 453 7.67 -9.12 15.45
C GLY A 453 8.87 -8.69 16.30
N VAL A 454 9.07 -9.31 17.47
CA VAL A 454 10.27 -9.11 18.31
C VAL A 454 11.53 -9.52 17.58
N ALA A 455 11.56 -10.71 16.95
CA ALA A 455 12.73 -11.17 16.20
C ALA A 455 13.10 -10.22 15.05
N LEU A 456 12.11 -9.79 14.26
CA LEU A 456 12.31 -8.87 13.14
C LEU A 456 12.73 -7.48 13.60
N SER A 457 12.12 -6.95 14.66
CA SER A 457 12.47 -5.63 15.22
C SER A 457 13.87 -5.63 15.84
N LEU A 458 14.29 -6.72 16.50
CA LEU A 458 15.68 -6.90 16.95
C LEU A 458 16.66 -6.90 15.78
N CYS A 459 16.37 -7.65 14.71
CA CYS A 459 17.21 -7.65 13.51
C CYS A 459 17.28 -6.26 12.87
N ALA A 460 16.15 -5.54 12.81
CA ALA A 460 16.08 -4.19 12.25
C ALA A 460 16.90 -3.21 13.10
N LEU A 461 16.73 -3.27 14.42
CA LEU A 461 17.46 -2.43 15.37
C LEU A 461 18.96 -2.66 15.29
N VAL A 462 19.42 -3.92 15.25
CA VAL A 462 20.85 -4.25 15.09
C VAL A 462 21.40 -3.71 13.78
N LYS A 463 20.64 -3.81 12.68
CA LYS A 463 21.04 -3.27 11.37
C LYS A 463 21.15 -1.74 11.42
N ASP A 464 20.13 -1.05 11.95
CA ASP A 464 20.10 0.40 12.07
C ASP A 464 21.24 0.92 12.97
N ILE A 465 21.56 0.21 14.05
CA ILE A 465 22.72 0.52 14.93
C ILE A 465 24.03 0.42 14.14
N ARG A 466 24.22 -0.63 13.34
CA ARG A 466 25.43 -0.83 12.53
C ARG A 466 25.57 0.26 11.46
N GLU A 467 24.48 0.57 10.75
CA GLU A 467 24.45 1.63 9.73
C GLU A 467 24.76 3.00 10.36
N THR A 468 24.18 3.30 11.52
CA THR A 468 24.44 4.53 12.28
C THR A 468 25.90 4.65 12.71
N ARG A 469 26.52 3.55 13.18
CA ARG A 469 27.95 3.52 13.53
C ARG A 469 28.85 3.75 12.31
N SER A 470 28.51 3.13 11.18
CA SER A 470 29.29 3.28 9.94
C SER A 470 29.19 4.68 9.33
N SER A 471 28.06 5.36 9.53
CA SER A 471 27.78 6.69 8.95
C SER A 471 28.33 7.86 9.79
N GLY A 472 29.16 7.59 10.81
CA GLY A 472 29.75 8.62 11.65
C GLY A 472 28.85 9.20 12.75
N GLY A 473 27.76 8.52 13.11
CA GLY A 473 26.91 8.86 14.27
C GLY A 473 25.41 9.01 13.95
N LEU A 474 24.66 9.53 14.94
CA LEU A 474 23.18 9.63 14.94
C LEU A 474 22.57 10.58 13.87
N GLY A 475 23.43 11.22 13.06
CA GLY A 475 23.03 12.27 12.14
C GLY A 475 22.56 13.53 12.88
N ARG A 476 22.77 14.70 12.28
CA ARG A 476 22.19 15.94 12.81
C ARG A 476 20.84 16.18 12.15
N VAL A 477 19.90 16.74 12.90
CA VAL A 477 18.64 17.25 12.34
C VAL A 477 18.97 18.42 11.42
N GLY A 478 19.00 18.15 10.11
CA GLY A 478 19.16 19.17 9.08
C GLY A 478 18.01 20.19 9.11
N ALA A 479 18.27 21.40 8.60
CA ALA A 479 17.25 22.46 8.53
C ALA A 479 16.00 22.01 7.76
N ALA A 480 16.19 21.32 6.63
CA ALA A 480 15.11 20.79 5.81
C ALA A 480 14.19 19.81 6.56
N PHE A 481 14.76 18.87 7.33
CA PHE A 481 13.98 17.92 8.13
C PHE A 481 13.27 18.61 9.31
N ARG A 482 13.91 19.61 9.93
CA ARG A 482 13.27 20.42 10.98
C ARG A 482 12.07 21.18 10.45
N ASP A 483 12.19 21.76 9.27
CA ASP A 483 11.09 22.49 8.66
C ASP A 483 9.97 21.53 8.24
N GLN A 484 10.29 20.35 7.70
CA GLN A 484 9.30 19.30 7.47
C GLN A 484 8.54 18.93 8.77
N LEU A 485 9.24 18.68 9.89
CA LEU A 485 8.62 18.38 11.18
C LEU A 485 7.69 19.49 11.67
N LYS A 486 8.08 20.77 11.53
CA LYS A 486 7.22 21.90 11.89
C LYS A 486 5.94 21.89 11.08
N VAL A 487 6.03 21.67 9.76
CA VAL A 487 4.83 21.71 8.92
C VAL A 487 3.93 20.51 9.17
N VAL A 488 4.50 19.33 9.45
CA VAL A 488 3.76 18.15 9.88
C VAL A 488 3.03 18.42 11.19
N GLY A 489 3.70 19.01 12.18
CA GLY A 489 3.08 19.41 13.46
C GLY A 489 1.91 20.40 13.27
N ILE A 490 2.07 21.38 12.37
CA ILE A 490 0.99 22.32 12.01
C ILE A 490 -0.18 21.58 11.34
N SER A 491 0.11 20.64 10.44
CA SER A 491 -0.92 19.87 9.73
C SER A 491 -1.71 18.98 10.69
N LEU A 492 -1.02 18.32 11.63
CA LEU A 492 -1.66 17.55 12.70
C LEU A 492 -2.52 18.44 13.61
N ALA A 493 -2.06 19.64 13.94
CA ALA A 493 -2.85 20.58 14.73
C ALA A 493 -4.14 21.02 14.02
N TRP A 494 -4.09 21.22 12.69
CA TRP A 494 -5.30 21.50 11.90
C TRP A 494 -6.28 20.34 11.86
N ILE A 495 -5.79 19.12 11.64
CA ILE A 495 -6.64 17.93 11.62
C ILE A 495 -7.23 17.67 13.01
N LEU A 496 -6.42 17.81 14.06
CA LEU A 496 -6.90 17.68 15.44
C LEU A 496 -7.94 18.76 15.76
N GLY A 497 -7.70 20.01 15.34
CA GLY A 497 -8.67 21.10 15.47
C GLY A 497 -9.99 20.81 14.75
N PHE A 498 -9.95 20.21 13.56
CA PHE A 498 -11.14 19.74 12.85
C PHE A 498 -11.88 18.65 13.63
N ILE A 499 -11.16 17.65 14.17
CA ILE A 499 -11.75 16.58 14.99
C ILE A 499 -12.50 17.19 16.18
N TRP A 500 -11.86 18.06 16.97
CA TRP A 500 -12.49 18.72 18.12
C TRP A 500 -13.70 19.55 17.72
N LEU A 501 -13.62 20.23 16.59
CA LEU A 501 -14.71 21.03 16.09
C LEU A 501 -15.92 20.17 15.71
N VAL A 502 -15.73 19.04 15.03
CA VAL A 502 -16.80 18.08 14.74
C VAL A 502 -17.37 17.48 16.02
N LEU A 503 -16.52 17.14 17.01
CA LEU A 503 -16.96 16.65 18.32
C LEU A 503 -17.86 17.65 19.05
N LEU A 504 -17.61 18.96 18.91
CA LEU A 504 -18.36 19.99 19.61
C LEU A 504 -19.65 20.36 18.87
N VAL A 505 -19.55 20.69 17.58
CA VAL A 505 -20.64 21.32 16.81
C VAL A 505 -21.18 20.48 15.66
N GLY A 506 -20.72 19.24 15.52
CA GLY A 506 -21.16 18.30 14.51
C GLY A 506 -20.49 18.50 13.15
N MET A 507 -20.73 17.54 12.25
CA MET A 507 -19.99 17.43 10.99
C MET A 507 -20.15 18.64 10.06
N PHE A 508 -21.38 19.12 9.86
CA PHE A 508 -21.66 20.18 8.90
C PHE A 508 -21.11 21.53 9.35
N VAL A 509 -21.43 21.92 10.59
CA VAL A 509 -20.95 23.19 11.17
C VAL A 509 -19.44 23.15 11.33
N GLY A 510 -18.89 22.01 11.78
CA GLY A 510 -17.45 21.83 11.92
C GLY A 510 -16.73 21.90 10.57
N THR A 511 -17.28 21.26 9.53
CA THR A 511 -16.73 21.38 8.18
C THR A 511 -16.79 22.81 7.66
N GLY A 512 -17.89 23.53 7.90
CA GLY A 512 -18.06 24.92 7.48
C GLY A 512 -16.99 25.83 8.09
N ILE A 513 -16.83 25.76 9.42
CA ILE A 513 -15.85 26.56 10.15
C ILE A 513 -14.42 26.16 9.75
N PHE A 514 -14.09 24.86 9.76
CA PHE A 514 -12.76 24.39 9.40
C PHE A 514 -12.37 24.79 7.98
N SER A 515 -13.21 24.49 6.98
CA SER A 515 -12.89 24.75 5.58
C SER A 515 -12.71 26.24 5.31
N LEU A 516 -13.59 27.08 5.87
CA LEU A 516 -13.49 28.53 5.71
C LEU A 516 -12.18 29.07 6.30
N VAL A 517 -11.87 28.72 7.55
CA VAL A 517 -10.66 29.20 8.23
C VAL A 517 -9.41 28.64 7.54
N PHE A 518 -9.40 27.36 7.16
CA PHE A 518 -8.27 26.72 6.49
C PHE A 518 -7.99 27.36 5.12
N LEU A 519 -9.02 27.67 4.34
CA LEU A 519 -8.87 28.35 3.05
C LEU A 519 -8.34 29.78 3.18
N LEU A 520 -8.81 30.52 4.19
CA LEU A 520 -8.35 31.88 4.46
C LEU A 520 -6.90 31.93 4.96
N VAL A 521 -6.55 31.06 5.90
CA VAL A 521 -5.27 31.11 6.62
C VAL A 521 -4.18 30.32 5.90
N VAL A 522 -4.47 29.07 5.52
CA VAL A 522 -3.47 28.15 4.95
C VAL A 522 -3.40 28.29 3.43
N ALA A 523 -4.55 28.27 2.75
CA ALA A 523 -4.58 28.43 1.29
C ALA A 523 -4.41 29.89 0.84
N ARG A 524 -4.57 30.87 1.75
CA ARG A 524 -4.54 32.32 1.48
C ARG A 524 -5.50 32.71 0.35
N MET A 525 -6.68 32.09 0.35
CA MET A 525 -7.73 32.36 -0.63
C MET A 525 -8.43 33.68 -0.27
N LYS A 526 -8.91 34.40 -1.29
CA LYS A 526 -9.75 35.59 -1.09
C LYS A 526 -11.05 35.20 -0.36
N PRO A 527 -11.63 36.09 0.47
CA PRO A 527 -12.75 35.73 1.35
C PRO A 527 -14.00 35.27 0.59
N LEU A 528 -14.38 35.95 -0.49
CA LEU A 528 -15.57 35.58 -1.25
C LEU A 528 -15.45 34.19 -1.91
N PRO A 529 -14.38 33.85 -2.66
CA PRO A 529 -14.16 32.49 -3.14
C PRO A 529 -14.07 31.44 -2.02
N ALA A 530 -13.48 31.78 -0.87
CA ALA A 530 -13.39 30.86 0.26
C ALA A 530 -14.79 30.51 0.81
N VAL A 531 -15.67 31.51 0.97
CA VAL A 531 -17.06 31.28 1.40
C VAL A 531 -17.84 30.43 0.40
N ILE A 532 -17.72 30.73 -0.90
CA ILE A 532 -18.39 29.96 -1.95
C ILE A 532 -17.89 28.50 -1.94
N TYR A 533 -16.57 28.30 -1.86
CA TYR A 533 -15.99 26.95 -1.85
C TYR A 533 -16.40 26.16 -0.61
N THR A 534 -16.39 26.79 0.57
CA THR A 534 -16.90 26.18 1.80
C THR A 534 -18.38 25.80 1.67
N ALA A 535 -19.22 26.68 1.13
CA ALA A 535 -20.64 26.38 0.92
C ALA A 535 -20.82 25.17 -0.01
N VAL A 536 -20.01 25.05 -1.06
CA VAL A 536 -20.01 23.89 -1.96
C VAL A 536 -19.56 22.62 -1.24
N ILE A 537 -18.53 22.67 -0.39
CA ILE A 537 -18.10 21.50 0.41
C ILE A 537 -19.24 21.02 1.31
N VAL A 538 -19.86 21.94 2.07
CA VAL A 538 -20.94 21.60 3.00
C VAL A 538 -22.16 21.07 2.24
N ALA A 539 -22.54 21.71 1.13
CA ALA A 539 -23.63 21.24 0.28
C ALA A 539 -23.35 19.86 -0.33
N ALA A 540 -22.10 19.57 -0.71
CA ALA A 540 -21.70 18.27 -1.21
C ALA A 540 -21.79 17.19 -0.12
N LEU A 541 -21.33 17.49 1.11
CA LEU A 541 -21.50 16.56 2.25
C LEU A 541 -22.97 16.33 2.56
N TRP A 542 -23.79 17.37 2.51
CA TRP A 542 -25.23 17.24 2.75
C TRP A 542 -25.91 16.42 1.66
N ALA A 543 -25.55 16.64 0.39
CA ALA A 543 -26.02 15.81 -0.71
C ALA A 543 -25.61 14.34 -0.51
N LEU A 544 -24.40 14.06 -0.02
CA LEU A 544 -23.99 12.70 0.29
C LEU A 544 -24.81 12.07 1.43
N THR A 545 -25.16 12.82 2.47
CA THR A 545 -26.04 12.28 3.54
C THR A 545 -27.44 11.99 3.05
N GLU A 546 -28.00 12.84 2.18
CA GLU A 546 -29.36 12.68 1.66
C GLU A 546 -29.45 11.60 0.57
N PHE A 547 -28.54 11.61 -0.40
CA PHE A 547 -28.62 10.74 -1.57
C PHE A 547 -27.92 9.40 -1.39
N ALA A 548 -26.96 9.29 -0.47
CA ALA A 548 -26.23 8.05 -0.21
C ALA A 548 -26.50 7.49 1.20
N GLU A 549 -27.54 7.98 1.89
CA GLU A 549 -27.99 7.52 3.21
C GLU A 549 -26.86 7.50 4.27
N LEU A 550 -25.90 8.42 4.15
CA LEU A 550 -24.78 8.50 5.08
C LEU A 550 -25.19 9.18 6.38
N MET A 551 -24.64 8.71 7.50
CA MET A 551 -24.84 9.33 8.80
C MET A 551 -23.75 10.37 9.07
N ALA A 552 -24.16 11.58 9.43
CA ALA A 552 -23.24 12.63 9.88
C ALA A 552 -23.06 12.56 11.40
N PRO A 553 -21.84 12.63 11.93
CA PRO A 553 -21.64 12.74 13.36
C PRO A 553 -22.27 14.01 13.91
N VAL A 554 -23.06 13.84 14.97
CA VAL A 554 -23.66 14.92 15.73
C VAL A 554 -22.67 15.40 16.79
N GLY A 555 -22.58 16.72 16.96
CA GLY A 555 -21.70 17.31 17.97
C GLY A 555 -22.33 17.23 19.35
N TRP A 556 -21.53 17.36 20.40
CA TRP A 556 -22.02 17.33 21.78
C TRP A 556 -23.08 18.42 22.09
N PHE A 557 -23.06 19.54 21.36
CA PHE A 557 -24.02 20.64 21.53
C PHE A 557 -25.29 20.54 20.68
N LEU A 558 -25.43 19.51 19.83
CA LEU A 558 -26.57 19.28 18.94
C LEU A 558 -27.18 17.91 19.22
#